data_AF-A0A5N9A2R6-F1
#
_entry.id   AF-A0A5N9A2R6-F1
#
_cell.length_a   1.000
_cell.length_b   1.000
_cell.length_c   1.000
_cell.angle_alpha   90.00
_cell.angle_beta   90.00
_cell.angle_gamma   90.00
#
_symmetry.space_group_name_H-M   'P 1'
#
loop_
_entity.id
_entity.type
_entity.pdbx_description
1 polymer ?
#
loop_
_entity_poly.entity_id
_entity_poly.type
_entity_poly.pdbx_seq_one_letter_code
_entity_poly.pdbx_strand_id
1 'polypeptide(L)'
;MAVENKSYFDLQEFDLGIFSIEDKEKSISDKLNDKLGIEEVKSKFLSIESKLSELSKVQIRINQLIDQNSNEINQLNTTLYSGKIRNNKESEAIEIEIRNKTSEIESYKTKNQKLLENLSKLNEIKDSFQLKIFSLEEKWINSEK
;
A
#
# COMPACT_ATOMS: atom_id res chain seq x y z
N MET A 1 18.55 63.85 -18.84
CA MET A 1 17.54 63.97 -17.76
C MET A 1 16.11 63.65 -18.20
N ALA A 2 15.39 64.46 -18.99
CA ALA A 2 13.97 64.16 -19.31
C ALA A 2 13.75 62.93 -20.20
N VAL A 3 14.66 62.68 -21.16
CA VAL A 3 14.58 61.53 -22.08
C VAL A 3 14.98 60.22 -21.39
N GLU A 4 16.05 60.24 -20.60
CA GLU A 4 16.49 59.07 -19.81
C GLU A 4 15.44 58.66 -18.79
N ASN A 5 14.82 59.62 -18.08
CA ASN A 5 13.73 59.32 -17.16
C ASN A 5 12.54 58.67 -17.87
N LYS A 6 12.21 59.12 -19.09
CA LYS A 6 11.15 58.51 -19.89
C LYS A 6 11.49 57.06 -20.25
N SER A 7 12.73 56.80 -20.70
CA SER A 7 13.20 55.43 -20.97
C SER A 7 13.18 54.53 -19.73
N TYR A 8 13.47 55.06 -18.53
CA TYR A 8 13.36 54.31 -17.27
C TYR A 8 11.90 53.96 -16.93
N PHE A 9 10.95 54.87 -17.14
CA PHE A 9 9.52 54.58 -16.94
C PHE A 9 9.00 53.55 -17.94
N ASP A 10 9.40 53.67 -19.22
CA ASP A 10 9.03 52.70 -20.25
C ASP A 10 9.57 51.29 -19.90
N LEU A 11 10.82 51.19 -19.44
CA LEU A 11 11.41 49.94 -18.94
C LEU A 11 10.65 49.36 -17.73
N GLN A 12 10.26 50.22 -16.78
CA GLN A 12 9.49 49.79 -15.61
C GLN A 12 8.12 49.25 -16.00
N GLU A 13 7.45 49.84 -17.00
CA GLU A 13 6.19 49.30 -17.53
C GLU A 13 6.38 47.93 -18.17
N PHE A 14 7.49 47.71 -18.90
CA PHE A 14 7.83 46.40 -19.43
C PHE A 14 8.07 45.37 -18.32
N ASP A 15 8.85 45.71 -17.29
CA ASP A 15 9.12 44.83 -16.16
C ASP A 15 7.82 44.44 -15.41
N LEU A 16 6.93 45.41 -15.17
CA LEU A 16 5.61 45.14 -14.58
C LEU A 16 4.74 44.26 -15.48
N GLY A 17 4.83 44.45 -16.79
CA GLY A 17 4.18 43.60 -17.78
C GLY A 17 4.67 42.15 -17.71
N ILE A 18 5.99 41.96 -17.59
CA ILE A 18 6.61 40.63 -17.44
C ILE A 18 6.14 39.96 -16.16
N PHE A 19 6.21 40.63 -15.01
CA PHE A 19 5.75 40.06 -13.74
C PHE A 19 4.27 39.66 -13.78
N SER A 20 3.41 40.47 -14.42
CA SER A 20 2.00 40.11 -14.57
C SER A 20 1.78 38.88 -15.44
N ILE A 21 2.64 38.63 -16.44
CA ILE A 21 2.56 37.45 -17.30
C ILE A 21 3.03 36.22 -16.52
N GLU A 22 4.15 36.32 -15.79
CA GLU A 22 4.67 35.24 -14.95
C GLU A 22 3.65 34.81 -13.88
N ASP A 23 2.98 35.76 -13.23
CA ASP A 23 1.92 35.47 -12.25
C ASP A 23 0.73 34.74 -12.88
N LYS A 24 0.34 35.12 -14.10
CA LYS A 24 -0.75 34.44 -14.84
C LYS A 24 -0.35 33.05 -15.27
N GLU A 25 0.87 32.87 -15.77
CA GLU A 25 1.42 31.57 -16.15
C GLU A 25 1.42 30.62 -14.95
N LYS A 26 1.92 31.08 -13.80
CA LYS A 26 1.90 30.31 -12.56
C LYS A 26 0.48 29.93 -12.14
N SER A 27 -0.47 30.86 -12.17
CA SER A 27 -1.87 30.56 -11.83
C SER A 27 -2.52 29.55 -12.78
N ILE A 28 -2.17 29.58 -14.08
CA ILE A 28 -2.65 28.60 -15.06
C ILE A 28 -2.04 27.22 -14.77
N SER A 29 -0.74 27.17 -14.48
CA SER A 29 -0.03 25.94 -14.13
C SER A 29 -0.61 25.28 -12.87
N ASP A 30 -0.85 26.06 -11.81
CA ASP A 30 -1.45 25.57 -10.57
C ASP A 30 -2.86 25.00 -10.81
N LYS A 31 -3.70 25.72 -11.57
CA LYS A 31 -5.06 25.25 -11.93
C LYS A 31 -5.03 24.00 -12.80
N LEU A 32 -4.03 23.86 -13.67
CA LEU A 32 -3.86 22.69 -14.51
C LEU A 32 -3.50 21.48 -13.65
N ASN A 33 -2.53 21.62 -12.75
CA ASN A 33 -2.13 20.58 -11.79
C ASN A 33 -3.32 20.12 -10.92
N ASP A 34 -4.09 21.06 -10.38
CA ASP A 34 -5.29 20.76 -9.59
C ASP A 34 -6.36 20.03 -10.41
N LYS A 35 -6.63 20.46 -11.65
CA LYS A 35 -7.65 19.83 -12.52
C LYS A 35 -7.28 18.42 -12.94
N LEU A 36 -5.99 18.14 -13.08
CA LEU A 36 -5.50 16.82 -13.47
C LEU A 36 -5.49 15.86 -12.28
N GLY A 37 -5.29 16.37 -11.06
CA GLY A 37 -5.37 15.59 -9.82
C GLY A 37 -4.39 14.42 -9.76
N ILE A 38 -3.33 14.45 -10.56
CA ILE A 38 -2.38 13.34 -10.70
C ILE A 38 -1.65 13.06 -9.39
N GLU A 39 -1.33 14.12 -8.64
CA GLU A 39 -0.62 14.02 -7.36
C GLU A 39 -1.48 13.33 -6.29
N GLU A 40 -2.79 13.62 -6.26
CA GLU A 40 -3.72 12.95 -5.36
C GLU A 40 -3.86 11.45 -5.69
N VAL A 41 -3.91 11.11 -6.98
CA VAL A 41 -3.97 9.72 -7.44
C VAL A 41 -2.67 8.97 -7.13
N LYS A 42 -1.50 9.61 -7.34
CA LYS A 42 -0.18 9.07 -6.99
C LYS A 42 -0.04 8.84 -5.49
N SER A 43 -0.48 9.79 -4.67
CA SER A 43 -0.49 9.66 -3.20
C SER A 43 -1.33 8.46 -2.74
N LYS A 44 -2.55 8.30 -3.28
CA LYS A 44 -3.42 7.14 -3.01
C LYS A 44 -2.79 5.83 -3.46
N PHE A 45 -2.14 5.81 -4.62
CA PHE A 45 -1.43 4.64 -5.13
C PHE A 45 -0.30 4.20 -4.17
N LEU A 46 0.52 5.13 -3.69
CA LEU A 46 1.58 4.84 -2.71
C LEU A 46 1.00 4.28 -1.40
N SER A 47 -0.13 4.82 -0.93
CA SER A 47 -0.82 4.30 0.25
C SER A 47 -1.32 2.86 0.05
N ILE A 48 -1.85 2.55 -1.13
CA ILE A 48 -2.25 1.19 -1.52
C ILE A 48 -1.04 0.24 -1.51
N GLU A 49 0.10 0.65 -2.08
CA GLU A 49 1.33 -0.16 -2.09
C GLU A 49 1.87 -0.42 -0.69
N SER A 50 1.88 0.60 0.17
CA SER A 50 2.27 0.46 1.58
C SER A 50 1.39 -0.57 2.29
N LYS A 51 0.07 -0.49 2.11
CA LYS A 51 -0.89 -1.42 2.71
C LYS A 51 -0.75 -2.85 2.18
N LEU A 52 -0.45 -3.03 0.88
CA LEU A 52 -0.12 -4.34 0.31
C LEU A 52 1.12 -4.96 0.94
N SER A 53 2.15 -4.15 1.18
CA SER A 53 3.38 -4.59 1.84
C SER A 53 3.10 -5.07 3.27
N GLU A 54 2.30 -4.32 4.02
CA GLU A 54 1.90 -4.69 5.39
C GLU A 54 1.09 -5.99 5.42
N LEU A 55 0.08 -6.12 4.56
CA LEU A 55 -0.75 -7.32 4.48
C LEU A 55 0.07 -8.55 4.08
N SER A 56 1.03 -8.41 3.17
CA SER A 56 1.97 -9.48 2.80
C SER A 56 2.83 -9.94 4.00
N LYS A 57 3.32 -9.01 4.83
CA LYS A 57 4.07 -9.36 6.06
C LYS A 57 3.20 -10.13 7.05
N VAL A 58 1.94 -9.72 7.22
CA VAL A 58 0.97 -10.42 8.06
C VAL A 58 0.73 -11.84 7.54
N GLN A 59 0.62 -12.02 6.22
CA GLN A 59 0.43 -13.32 5.59
C GLN A 59 1.60 -14.27 5.88
N ILE A 60 2.83 -13.78 5.72
CA ILE A 60 4.05 -14.55 6.03
C ILE A 60 4.02 -14.99 7.50
N ARG A 61 3.67 -14.09 8.42
CA ARG A 61 3.60 -14.39 9.85
C ARG A 61 2.52 -15.42 10.18
N ILE A 62 1.35 -15.35 9.55
CA ILE A 62 0.30 -16.35 9.74
C ILE A 62 0.77 -17.73 9.27
N ASN A 63 1.42 -17.82 8.12
CA ASN A 63 1.96 -19.09 7.61
C ASN A 63 3.02 -19.66 8.57
N GLN A 64 3.93 -18.83 9.09
CA GLN A 64 4.92 -19.25 10.09
C GLN A 64 4.27 -19.83 11.36
N LEU A 65 3.19 -19.21 11.85
CA LEU A 65 2.45 -19.72 13.03
C LEU A 65 1.78 -21.06 12.74
N ILE A 66 1.23 -21.24 11.52
CA ILE A 66 0.65 -22.52 11.09
C ILE A 66 1.73 -23.60 11.06
N ASP A 67 2.90 -23.31 10.50
CA ASP A 67 4.01 -24.27 10.41
C ASP A 67 4.55 -24.64 11.79
N GLN A 68 4.70 -23.65 12.69
CA GLN A 68 5.11 -23.87 14.07
C GLN A 68 4.14 -24.78 14.82
N ASN A 69 2.85 -24.44 14.83
CA ASN A 69 1.84 -25.27 15.49
C ASN A 69 1.75 -26.67 14.88
N SER A 70 1.95 -26.81 13.57
CA SER A 70 1.94 -28.12 12.89
C SER A 70 3.13 -28.98 13.34
N ASN A 71 4.31 -28.38 13.46
CA ASN A 71 5.50 -29.08 13.96
C ASN A 71 5.34 -29.49 15.43
N GLU A 72 4.77 -28.63 16.26
CA GLU A 72 4.48 -28.95 17.66
C GLU A 72 3.46 -30.09 17.77
N ILE A 73 2.40 -30.09 16.96
CA ILE A 73 1.45 -31.22 16.89
C ILE A 73 2.17 -32.52 16.51
N ASN A 74 3.09 -32.49 15.54
CA ASN A 74 3.87 -33.67 15.16
C ASN A 74 4.75 -34.19 16.30
N GLN A 75 5.35 -33.30 17.08
CA GLN A 75 6.14 -33.66 18.26
C GLN A 75 5.25 -34.27 19.37
N LEU A 76 4.08 -33.68 19.61
CA LEU A 76 3.09 -34.20 20.56
C LEU A 76 2.58 -35.58 20.15
N ASN A 77 2.22 -35.76 18.87
CA ASN A 77 1.83 -37.07 18.32
C ASN A 77 2.95 -38.11 18.45
N THR A 78 4.18 -37.73 18.12
CA THR A 78 5.34 -38.63 18.29
C THR A 78 5.49 -39.05 19.74
N THR A 79 5.33 -38.10 20.68
CA THR A 79 5.40 -38.39 22.12
C THR A 79 4.30 -39.34 22.55
N LEU A 80 3.06 -39.09 22.14
CA LEU A 80 1.88 -39.89 22.43
C LEU A 80 2.07 -41.37 22.03
N TYR A 81 2.64 -41.60 20.84
CA TYR A 81 2.81 -42.96 20.29
C TYR A 81 4.21 -43.57 20.52
N SER A 82 5.12 -42.86 21.17
CA SER A 82 6.51 -43.34 21.44
C SER A 82 6.63 -44.33 22.59
N GLY A 83 5.53 -44.64 23.31
CA GLY A 83 5.56 -45.47 24.52
C GLY A 83 6.19 -44.77 25.73
N LYS A 84 6.47 -43.46 25.65
CA LYS A 84 6.98 -42.65 26.77
C LYS A 84 5.91 -42.27 27.81
N ILE A 85 4.64 -42.42 27.44
CA ILE A 85 3.48 -42.11 28.29
C ILE A 85 3.36 -43.13 29.41
N ARG A 86 3.28 -42.64 30.65
CA ARG A 86 3.28 -43.51 31.84
C ARG A 86 1.88 -43.72 32.43
N ASN A 87 0.93 -42.84 32.10
CA ASN A 87 -0.43 -42.91 32.61
C ASN A 87 -1.45 -42.25 31.66
N ASN A 88 -2.73 -42.55 31.85
CA ASN A 88 -3.81 -42.02 31.01
C ASN A 88 -3.97 -40.50 31.12
N LYS A 89 -3.64 -39.87 32.27
CA LYS A 89 -3.75 -38.42 32.42
C LYS A 89 -2.74 -37.67 31.55
N GLU A 90 -1.53 -38.21 31.39
CA GLU A 90 -0.52 -37.70 30.47
C GLU A 90 -0.98 -37.81 29.01
N SER A 91 -1.62 -38.93 28.65
CA SER A 91 -2.22 -39.11 27.32
C SER A 91 -3.32 -38.08 27.05
N GLU A 92 -4.27 -37.94 27.97
CA GLU A 92 -5.38 -36.99 27.86
C GLU A 92 -4.90 -35.54 27.77
N ALA A 93 -3.87 -35.16 28.54
CA ALA A 93 -3.31 -33.82 28.48
C ALA A 93 -2.70 -33.51 27.09
N ILE A 94 -1.96 -34.46 26.51
CA ILE A 94 -1.36 -34.31 25.18
C ILE A 94 -2.45 -34.25 24.10
N GLU A 95 -3.49 -35.07 24.20
CA GLU A 95 -4.63 -35.05 23.27
C GLU A 95 -5.39 -33.71 23.31
N ILE A 96 -5.58 -33.15 24.51
CA ILE A 96 -6.17 -31.81 24.68
C ILE A 96 -5.28 -30.75 24.02
N GLU A 97 -3.96 -30.81 24.22
CA GLU A 97 -3.03 -29.86 23.63
C GLU A 97 -3.02 -29.94 22.10
N ILE A 98 -3.01 -31.16 21.53
CA ILE A 98 -3.13 -31.38 20.08
C ILE A 98 -4.43 -30.76 19.55
N ARG A 99 -5.56 -30.98 20.24
CA ARG A 99 -6.86 -30.42 19.84
C ARG A 99 -6.84 -28.89 19.88
N ASN A 100 -6.26 -28.29 20.92
CA ASN A 100 -6.13 -26.84 21.04
C ASN A 100 -5.29 -26.25 19.91
N LYS A 101 -4.09 -26.78 19.66
CA LYS A 101 -3.22 -26.31 18.56
C LYS A 101 -3.86 -26.52 17.18
N THR A 102 -4.60 -27.61 16.99
CA THR A 102 -5.36 -27.86 15.75
C THR A 102 -6.45 -26.79 15.56
N SER A 103 -7.16 -26.42 16.62
CA SER A 103 -8.15 -25.34 16.58
C SER A 103 -7.53 -23.98 16.27
N GLU A 104 -6.35 -23.69 16.81
CA GLU A 104 -5.58 -22.49 16.49
C GLU A 104 -5.17 -22.43 15.01
N ILE A 105 -4.66 -23.55 14.47
CA ILE A 105 -4.33 -23.65 13.03
C ILE A 105 -5.56 -23.35 12.18
N GLU A 106 -6.72 -23.88 12.52
CA GLU A 106 -7.94 -23.65 11.75
C GLU A 106 -8.40 -22.17 11.81
N SER A 107 -8.24 -21.55 12.98
CA SER A 107 -8.44 -20.10 13.14
C SER A 107 -7.48 -19.29 12.25
N TYR A 108 -6.21 -19.66 12.23
CA TYR A 108 -5.20 -19.01 11.39
C TYR A 108 -5.45 -19.21 9.90
N LYS A 109 -5.86 -20.41 9.46
CA LYS A 109 -6.26 -20.67 8.07
C LYS A 109 -7.43 -19.80 7.63
N THR A 110 -8.46 -19.69 8.47
CA THR A 110 -9.62 -18.83 8.21
C THR A 110 -9.20 -17.36 8.07
N LYS A 111 -8.31 -16.88 8.95
CA LYS A 111 -7.74 -15.52 8.85
C LYS A 111 -6.91 -15.34 7.58
N ASN A 112 -6.11 -16.33 7.20
CA ASN A 112 -5.28 -16.31 6.00
C ASN A 112 -6.15 -16.23 4.72
N GLN A 113 -7.26 -16.96 4.68
CA GLN A 113 -8.18 -16.91 3.56
C GLN A 113 -8.79 -15.52 3.38
N LYS A 114 -9.29 -14.91 4.47
CA LYS A 114 -9.79 -13.52 4.43
C LYS A 114 -8.71 -12.52 4.00
N LEU A 115 -7.47 -12.75 4.43
CA LEU A 115 -6.33 -11.92 4.06
C LEU A 115 -6.01 -12.03 2.56
N LEU A 116 -6.04 -13.24 2.01
CA LEU A 116 -5.87 -13.50 0.57
C LEU A 116 -6.94 -12.80 -0.28
N GLU A 117 -8.20 -12.87 0.15
CA GLU A 117 -9.30 -12.15 -0.52
C GLU A 117 -9.07 -10.64 -0.51
N ASN A 118 -8.62 -10.08 0.61
CA ASN A 118 -8.31 -8.66 0.73
C ASN A 118 -7.11 -8.25 -0.13
N LEU A 119 -6.07 -9.09 -0.19
CA LEU A 119 -4.90 -8.86 -1.06
C LEU A 119 -5.31 -8.85 -2.53
N SER A 120 -6.16 -9.79 -2.96
CA SER A 120 -6.67 -9.84 -4.34
C SER A 120 -7.42 -8.54 -4.69
N LYS A 121 -8.38 -8.14 -3.85
CA LYS A 121 -9.15 -6.90 -4.06
C LYS A 121 -8.25 -5.66 -4.09
N LEU A 122 -7.24 -5.62 -3.23
CA LEU A 122 -6.35 -4.46 -3.16
C LEU A 122 -5.40 -4.39 -4.37
N ASN A 123 -4.98 -5.54 -4.92
CA ASN A 123 -4.24 -5.60 -6.18
C ASN A 123 -5.09 -5.11 -7.37
N GLU A 124 -6.37 -5.52 -7.45
CA GLU A 124 -7.28 -5.01 -8.49
C GLU A 124 -7.43 -3.48 -8.41
N ILE A 125 -7.54 -2.93 -7.19
CA ILE A 125 -7.59 -1.48 -6.98
C ILE A 125 -6.26 -0.84 -7.39
N LYS A 126 -5.12 -1.44 -7.04
CA LYS A 126 -3.79 -0.96 -7.45
C LYS A 126 -3.70 -0.83 -8.98
N ASP A 127 -4.07 -1.87 -9.71
CA ASP A 127 -4.03 -1.90 -11.17
C ASP A 127 -4.93 -0.82 -11.78
N SER A 128 -6.12 -0.63 -11.21
CA SER A 128 -7.03 0.46 -11.62
C SER A 128 -6.42 1.85 -11.42
N PHE A 129 -5.77 2.11 -10.28
CA PHE A 129 -5.08 3.37 -10.03
C PHE A 129 -3.88 3.56 -10.95
N GLN A 130 -3.13 2.50 -11.25
CA GLN A 130 -2.02 2.54 -12.18
C GLN A 130 -2.48 2.94 -13.60
N LEU A 131 -3.56 2.33 -14.10
CA LEU A 131 -4.17 2.70 -15.38
C LEU A 131 -4.66 4.15 -15.38
N LYS A 132 -5.24 4.61 -14.27
CA LYS A 132 -5.68 6.00 -14.12
C LYS A 132 -4.51 6.98 -14.19
N ILE A 133 -3.38 6.66 -13.56
CA ILE A 133 -2.15 7.46 -13.64
C ILE A 133 -1.69 7.55 -15.09
N PHE A 134 -1.56 6.42 -15.79
CA PHE A 134 -1.16 6.43 -17.20
C PHE A 134 -2.07 7.27 -18.09
N SER A 135 -3.39 7.18 -17.90
CA SER A 135 -4.35 7.98 -18.66
C SER A 135 -4.21 9.49 -18.39
N LEU A 136 -3.89 9.87 -17.16
CA LEU A 136 -3.65 11.27 -16.81
C LEU A 136 -2.33 11.78 -17.39
N GLU A 137 -1.29 10.95 -17.38
CA GLU A 137 0.01 11.27 -17.98
C GLU A 137 -0.08 11.41 -19.50
N GLU A 138 -0.81 10.55 -20.19
CA GLU A 138 -1.06 10.69 -21.64
C GLU A 138 -1.81 11.97 -21.98
N LYS A 139 -2.82 12.36 -21.18
CA LYS A 139 -3.52 13.64 -21.36
C LYS A 139 -2.58 14.83 -21.21
N TRP A 140 -1.59 14.71 -20.32
CA TRP A 140 -0.56 15.72 -20.12
C TRP A 140 0.32 15.88 -21.35
N ILE A 141 0.88 14.76 -21.83
CA ILE A 141 1.76 14.74 -23.02
C ILE A 141 1.03 15.30 -24.25
N ASN A 142 -0.27 14.99 -24.39
CA ASN A 142 -1.08 15.52 -25.50
C ASN A 142 -1.44 17.00 -25.34
N SER A 143 -1.38 17.56 -24.13
CA SER A 143 -1.58 19.00 -23.90
C SER A 143 -0.32 19.85 -24.12
N GLU A 144 0.86 19.23 -24.15
CA GLU A 144 2.14 19.90 -24.43
C GLU A 144 2.50 19.95 -25.94
N LYS A 145 1.74 19.26 -26.80
CA LYS A 145 1.91 19.25 -28.27
C LYS A 145 1.00 20.26 -28.96
#